data_AF-A0A373MZ74-F1
#
_entry.id   AF-A0A373MZ74-F1
#
_cell.length_a   1.000
_cell.length_b   1.000
_cell.length_c   1.000
_cell.angle_alpha   90.00
_cell.angle_beta   90.00
_cell.angle_gamma   90.00
#
_symmetry.space_group_name_H-M   'P 1'
#
loop_
_entity.id
_entity.type
_entity.pdbx_description
1 polymer ?
#
loop_
_entity_poly.entity_id
_entity_poly.type
_entity_poly.pdbx_seq_one_letter_code
_entity_poly.pdbx_strand_id
1 'polypeptide(L)' 'MEKLILEMLQKGEKYKAITARTGVTEATVGRVARDNGICRRKRNAEKGNNYPPELMEEWDRVRIEILKKG' A
#
# COMPACT_ATOMS: atom_id res chain seq x y z
N MET A 1 12.95 -12.72 21.41
CA MET A 1 12.11 -12.91 20.22
C MET A 1 12.06 -11.69 19.30
N GLU A 2 11.92 -10.47 19.82
CA GLU A 2 11.86 -9.27 18.97
C GLU A 2 13.12 -9.03 18.14
N LYS A 3 14.32 -9.30 18.69
CA LYS A 3 15.59 -9.27 17.92
C LYS A 3 15.58 -10.20 16.69
N LEU A 4 15.05 -11.42 16.84
CA LEU A 4 14.98 -12.39 15.75
C LEU A 4 14.00 -11.93 14.65
N ILE A 5 12.85 -11.37 15.06
CA ILE A 5 11.88 -10.78 14.14
C ILE A 5 12.51 -9.60 13.38
N LEU A 6 13.27 -8.75 14.08
CA LEU A 6 13.98 -7.62 13.48
C LEU A 6 15.00 -8.07 12.43
N GLU A 7 15.83 -9.06 12.72
CA GLU A 7 16.81 -9.60 11.78
C GLU A 7 16.13 -10.15 10.51
N MET A 8 15.01 -10.86 10.65
CA MET A 8 14.24 -11.36 9.50
C MET A 8 13.59 -10.21 8.71
N LEU A 9 13.08 -9.19 9.39
CA LEU A 9 12.54 -7.99 8.75
C LEU A 9 13.61 -7.23 7.97
N GLN A 10 14.82 -7.10 8.52
CA GLN A 10 15.97 -6.46 7.85
C GLN A 10 16.44 -7.26 6.64
N LYS A 11 16.37 -8.60 6.68
CA LYS A 11 16.59 -9.48 5.52
C LYS A 11 15.48 -9.38 4.45
N GLY A 12 14.41 -8.64 4.72
CA GLY A 12 13.29 -8.47 3.81
C GLY A 12 12.32 -9.66 3.79
N GLU A 13 12.36 -10.53 4.81
CA GLU A 13 11.40 -11.64 4.90
C GLU A 13 9.96 -11.12 5.07
N LYS A 14 9.01 -11.83 4.45
CA LYS A 14 7.59 -11.49 4.55
C LYS A 14 7.06 -11.81 5.94
N TYR A 15 6.10 -11.03 6.41
CA TYR A 15 5.51 -11.21 7.75
C TYR A 15 4.97 -12.63 7.94
N LYS A 16 4.29 -13.21 6.95
CA LYS A 16 3.81 -14.61 6.99
C LYS A 16 4.92 -15.65 7.20
N ALA A 17 6.11 -15.43 6.63
CA ALA A 17 7.23 -16.34 6.81
C ALA A 17 7.79 -16.24 8.24
N ILE A 18 7.87 -15.01 8.76
CA ILE A 18 8.29 -14.75 10.13
C ILE A 18 7.31 -15.38 11.11
N THR A 19 6.00 -15.22 10.93
CA THR A 19 4.98 -15.83 11.80
C THR A 19 5.03 -17.36 11.77
N ALA A 20 5.24 -17.96 10.59
CA ALA A 20 5.34 -19.42 10.46
C ALA A 20 6.57 -20.00 11.18
N ARG A 21 7.70 -19.28 11.16
CA ARG A 21 8.94 -19.72 11.83
C ARG A 21 8.95 -19.49 13.33
N THR A 22 8.39 -18.35 13.77
CA THR A 22 8.51 -17.90 15.15
C THR A 22 7.27 -18.20 15.99
N GLY A 23 6.15 -18.56 15.36
CA GLY A 23 4.87 -18.77 16.01
C GLY A 23 4.21 -17.48 16.52
N VAL A 24 4.83 -16.30 16.32
CA VAL A 24 4.22 -15.04 16.74
C VAL A 24 3.18 -14.57 15.73
N THR A 25 2.20 -13.79 16.21
CA THR A 25 1.15 -13.23 15.34
C THR A 25 1.70 -12.15 14.40
N GLU A 26 1.03 -11.93 13.27
CA GLU A 26 1.38 -10.82 12.36
C GLU A 26 1.27 -9.45 13.05
N ALA A 27 0.40 -9.32 14.06
CA ALA A 27 0.26 -8.10 14.85
C ALA A 27 1.54 -7.80 15.63
N THR A 28 2.15 -8.82 16.25
CA THR A 28 3.44 -8.70 16.95
C THR A 28 4.55 -8.32 15.98
N VAL A 29 4.64 -8.99 14.83
CA VAL A 29 5.63 -8.67 13.77
C VAL A 29 5.47 -7.24 13.28
N GLY A 30 4.22 -6.80 13.06
CA GLY A 30 3.91 -5.43 12.64
C GLY A 30 4.22 -4.38 13.69
N ARG A 31 4.07 -4.69 14.99
CA ARG A 31 4.50 -3.80 16.08
C ARG A 31 6.02 -3.64 16.09
N VAL A 32 6.76 -4.74 16.06
CA VAL A 32 8.24 -4.71 16.02
C VAL A 32 8.74 -3.93 14.80
N ALA A 33 8.13 -4.13 13.63
CA ALA A 33 8.49 -3.36 12.43
C ALA A 33 8.25 -1.85 12.61
N ARG A 34 7.11 -1.44 13.17
CA ARG A 34 6.79 -0.02 13.43
C ARG A 34 7.72 0.60 14.46
N ASP A 35 7.95 -0.08 15.57
CA ASP A 35 8.81 0.41 16.66
C ASP A 35 10.27 0.60 16.19
N ASN A 36 10.67 -0.08 15.10
CA ASN A 36 12.00 0.03 14.50
C ASN A 36 12.02 0.78 13.17
N GLY A 37 10.94 1.51 12.82
CA GLY A 37 10.90 2.36 11.62
C GLY A 37 10.87 1.62 10.28
N ILE A 38 10.63 0.30 10.28
CA ILE A 38 10.51 -0.53 9.08
C ILE A 38 9.09 -0.38 8.54
N CYS A 39 8.84 0.74 7.86
CA CYS A 39 7.57 1.01 7.19
C CYS A 39 7.45 0.19 5.91
N ARG A 40 6.30 -0.49 5.74
CA ARG A 40 5.95 -1.19 4.51
C ARG A 40 5.98 -0.19 3.34
N ARG A 41 6.74 -0.49 2.28
CA ARG A 41 6.71 0.28 1.01
C ARG A 41 5.25 0.55 0.62
N LYS A 42 4.88 1.83 0.46
CA LYS A 42 3.54 2.23 0.00
C LYS A 42 3.25 1.51 -1.31
N ARG A 43 2.27 0.60 -1.30
CA ARG A 43 1.77 -0.07 -2.52
C ARG A 43 0.95 0.86 -3.42
N ASN A 44 0.63 2.06 -2.96
CA ASN A 44 -0.25 3.02 -3.62
C ASN A 44 0.53 4.24 -4.16
N ALA A 45 1.77 4.08 -4.61
CA ALA A 45 2.50 5.22 -5.15
C ALA A 45 1.82 5.77 -6.41
N GLU A 46 1.30 4.93 -7.29
CA GLU A 46 0.70 5.37 -8.55
C GLU A 46 -0.43 4.42 -8.95
N LYS A 47 -1.63 4.62 -8.41
CA LYS A 47 -2.82 4.31 -9.23
C LYS A 47 -3.06 5.54 -10.08
N GLY A 48 -2.23 5.73 -11.12
CA GLY A 48 -2.57 6.67 -12.18
C GLY A 48 -3.97 6.31 -12.68
N ASN A 49 -4.83 7.31 -12.89
CA ASN A 49 -6.13 7.07 -13.51
C ASN A 49 -5.88 6.37 -14.84
N ASN A 50 -6.22 5.08 -14.93
CA ASN A 50 -6.04 4.25 -16.12
C ASN A 50 -7.14 4.53 -17.17
N TYR A 51 -7.57 5.79 -17.26
CA TYR A 51 -8.54 6.22 -18.25
C TYR A 51 -7.81 6.80 -19.45
N PRO A 52 -8.09 6.31 -20.66
CA PRO A 52 -7.67 6.97 -21.90
C PRO A 52 -8.01 8.48 -21.84
N PRO A 53 -7.10 9.37 -22.25
CA PRO A 53 -7.35 10.81 -22.29
C PRO A 53 -8.63 11.18 -23.05
N GLU A 54 -8.95 10.43 -24.10
CA GLU A 54 -10.14 10.59 -24.94
C GLU A 54 -11.46 10.51 -24.14
N LEU A 55 -11.53 9.59 -23.17
CA LEU A 55 -12.70 9.48 -22.30
C LEU A 55 -12.79 10.69 -21.37
N MET A 56 -11.66 11.15 -20.85
CA MET A 56 -11.63 12.31 -19.94
C MET A 56 -12.11 13.58 -20.65
N GLU A 57 -11.75 13.76 -21.93
CA GLU A 57 -12.25 14.85 -22.78
C GLU A 57 -13.76 14.74 -23.05
N GLU A 58 -14.28 13.54 -23.28
CA GLU A 58 -15.72 13.33 -23.49
C GLU A 58 -16.52 13.67 -22.23
N TRP A 59 -16.05 13.22 -21.07
CA TRP A 59 -16.64 13.57 -19.78
C TRP A 59 -16.60 15.06 -19.49
N ASP A 60 -15.49 15.74 -19.82
CA ASP A 60 -15.37 17.19 -19.66
C ASP A 60 -16.32 17.95 -20.60
N ARG A 61 -16.51 17.48 -21.84
CA ARG A 61 -17.50 18.06 -22.77
C ARG A 61 -18.92 17.92 -22.23
N VAL A 62 -19.29 16.72 -21.77
CA VAL A 62 -20.61 16.45 -21.18
C VAL A 62 -20.82 17.31 -19.93
N ARG A 63 -19.80 17.43 -19.08
CA ARG A 63 -19.84 18.28 -17.88
C ARG A 63 -20.08 19.74 -18.23
N ILE A 64 -19.37 20.28 -19.23
CA ILE A 64 -19.54 21.67 -19.69
C ILE A 64 -20.95 21.89 -20.25
N GLU A 65 -21.49 20.92 -20.99
CA GLU A 65 -22.84 21.03 -21.56
C GLU A 65 -23.93 21.03 -20.48
N ILE A 66 -23.82 20.17 -19.46
CA ILE A 66 -24.74 20.15 -18.32
C ILE A 66 -24.70 21.48 -17.57
N LEU A 67 -23.51 22.04 -17.33
CA LEU A 67 -23.35 23.34 -16.66
C LEU A 67 -23.92 24.51 -17.48
N LYS A 68 -23.91 24.43 -18.82
CA LYS A 68 -24.50 25.44 -19.70
C LYS A 68 -26.03 25.36 -19.79
N LYS A 69 -26.62 24.20 -19.47
CA LYS A 69 -28.06 23.97 -19.48
C LYS A 69 -28.73 24.26 -18.12
N GLY A 70 -27.95 24.61 -17.10
CA GLY A 70 -28.43 25.06 -15.78
C GLY A 70 -28.76 26.53 -15.73
#